data_AF-A0A521XSM0-F1
#
_entry.id   AF-A0A521XSM0-F1
#
_cell.length_a   1.000
_cell.length_b   1.000
_cell.length_c   1.000
_cell.angle_alpha   90.00
_cell.angle_beta   90.00
_cell.angle_gamma   90.00
#
_symmetry.space_group_name_H-M   'P 1'
#
loop_
_entity.id
_entity.type
_entity.pdbx_description
1 polymer ?
#
loop_
_entity_poly.entity_id
_entity_poly.type
_entity_poly.pdbx_seq_one_letter_code
_entity_poly.pdbx_strand_id
1 'polypeptide(L)'
;EEDQRTRFGHMLEAFEYGAPPHGGVAPGMDRTAALFAQETDIRETIAFPKTKSATDLMTGAPSPVDQAALDVVGLTVKKDVIPNP
;
A
#
# COMPACT_ATOMS: atom_id res chain seq x y z
N GLU A 1 -23.75 -4.42 15.19
CA GLU A 1 -24.45 -3.84 14.03
C GLU A 1 -23.82 -2.50 13.61
N GLU A 2 -23.62 -1.56 14.53
CA GLU A 2 -23.04 -0.24 14.24
C GLU A 2 -21.61 -0.26 13.66
N ASP A 3 -20.70 -1.09 14.20
CA ASP A 3 -19.33 -1.23 13.68
C ASP A 3 -19.29 -1.81 12.25
N GLN A 4 -20.14 -2.79 11.96
CA GLN A 4 -20.26 -3.39 10.62
C GLN A 4 -20.79 -2.36 9.62
N ARG A 5 -21.81 -1.57 10.02
CA ARG A 5 -22.37 -0.52 9.16
C ARG A 5 -21.36 0.59 8.89
N THR A 6 -20.56 0.97 9.89
CA THR A 6 -19.50 2.00 9.74
C THR A 6 -18.39 1.55 8.80
N ARG A 7 -17.94 0.29 8.90
CA ARG A 7 -16.81 -0.22 8.11
C ARG A 7 -17.19 -0.73 6.72
N PHE A 8 -18.38 -1.31 6.57
CA PHE A 8 -18.79 -2.06 5.37
C PHE A 8 -20.17 -1.68 4.82
N GLY A 9 -20.82 -0.63 5.35
CA GLY A 9 -22.21 -0.29 5.01
C GLY A 9 -22.49 -0.12 3.52
N HIS A 10 -21.61 0.59 2.81
CA HIS A 10 -21.72 0.80 1.36
C HIS A 10 -21.69 -0.52 0.55
N MET A 11 -20.85 -1.47 0.97
CA MET A 11 -20.71 -2.77 0.31
C MET A 11 -21.93 -3.66 0.59
N LEU A 12 -22.42 -3.65 1.84
CA LEU A 12 -23.60 -4.43 2.22
C LEU A 12 -24.85 -3.94 1.48
N GLU A 13 -25.03 -2.62 1.39
CA GLU A 13 -26.10 -2.02 0.59
C GLU A 13 -26.00 -2.40 -0.90
N ALA A 14 -24.79 -2.40 -1.47
CA ALA A 14 -24.59 -2.85 -2.85
C ALA A 14 -25.01 -4.32 -3.07
N PHE A 15 -24.85 -5.19 -2.08
CA PHE A 15 -25.29 -6.59 -2.18
C PHE A 15 -26.81 -6.75 -2.12
N GLU A 16 -27.54 -5.84 -1.46
CA GLU A 16 -29.01 -5.85 -1.40
C GLU A 16 -29.65 -5.61 -2.78
N TYR A 17 -28.94 -4.99 -3.72
CA TYR A 17 -29.39 -4.80 -5.10
C TYR A 17 -29.19 -6.02 -6.03
N GLY A 18 -28.84 -7.18 -5.47
CA GLY A 18 -28.76 -8.44 -6.22
C GLY A 18 -27.41 -8.69 -6.87
N ALA A 19 -26.32 -8.53 -6.11
CA ALA A 19 -24.99 -8.94 -6.56
C ALA A 19 -24.98 -10.44 -6.91
N PRO A 20 -24.45 -10.85 -8.08
CA PRO A 20 -24.42 -12.26 -8.49
C PRO A 20 -23.42 -13.07 -7.65
N PRO A 21 -23.45 -14.41 -7.69
CA PRO A 21 -22.38 -15.23 -7.14
C PRO A 21 -21.05 -14.87 -7.82
N HIS A 22 -20.09 -14.38 -7.05
CA HIS A 22 -18.79 -13.92 -7.55
C HIS A 22 -17.65 -14.43 -6.68
N GLY A 23 -16.49 -14.60 -7.30
CA GLY A 23 -15.25 -15.04 -6.64
C GLY A 23 -14.06 -14.74 -7.53
N GLY A 24 -12.88 -14.63 -6.93
CA GLY A 24 -11.64 -14.30 -7.64
C GLY A 24 -10.40 -14.69 -6.86
N VAL A 25 -9.25 -14.58 -7.51
CA VAL A 25 -7.93 -14.83 -6.91
C VAL A 25 -6.95 -13.77 -7.40
N ALA A 26 -6.00 -13.37 -6.55
CA ALA A 26 -4.94 -12.42 -6.88
C ALA A 26 -3.57 -13.05 -6.58
N PRO A 27 -2.85 -13.56 -7.60
CA PRO A 27 -1.50 -14.07 -7.41
C PRO A 27 -0.51 -12.93 -7.15
N GLY A 28 0.48 -13.18 -6.29
CA GLY A 28 1.57 -12.24 -6.04
C GLY A 28 2.54 -12.20 -7.22
N MET A 29 2.37 -11.23 -8.12
CA MET A 29 3.13 -11.13 -9.39
C MET A 29 4.65 -11.13 -9.18
N ASP A 30 5.16 -10.37 -8.20
CA ASP A 30 6.60 -10.29 -7.94
C ASP A 30 7.19 -11.64 -7.51
N ARG A 31 6.43 -12.36 -6.68
CA ARG A 31 6.81 -13.72 -6.26
C ARG A 31 6.74 -14.70 -7.41
N THR A 32 5.69 -14.63 -8.23
CA THR A 32 5.56 -15.49 -9.42
C THR A 32 6.74 -15.27 -10.38
N ALA A 33 7.12 -14.01 -10.63
CA ALA A 33 8.28 -13.68 -11.46
C ALA A 33 9.59 -14.21 -10.86
N ALA A 34 9.82 -14.01 -9.56
CA ALA A 34 11.02 -14.52 -8.88
C ALA A 34 11.13 -16.05 -8.98
N LEU A 35 10.03 -16.77 -8.79
CA LEU A 35 10.01 -18.24 -8.94
C LEU A 35 10.37 -18.68 -10.36
N PHE A 36 9.87 -18.00 -11.39
CA PHE A 36 10.22 -18.30 -12.79
C PHE A 36 11.65 -17.93 -13.15
N ALA A 37 12.19 -16.88 -12.53
CA ALA A 37 13.60 -16.48 -12.66
C ALA A 37 14.55 -17.32 -11.78
N GLN A 38 14.03 -18.27 -10.99
CA GLN A 38 14.79 -19.03 -9.98
C GLN A 38 15.45 -18.15 -8.91
N GLU A 39 14.89 -16.98 -8.66
CA GLU A 39 15.35 -16.02 -7.66
C GLU A 39 14.69 -16.23 -6.30
N THR A 40 15.48 -16.05 -5.25
CA THR A 40 15.00 -16.23 -3.86
C THR A 40 14.47 -14.93 -3.24
N ASP A 41 14.89 -13.78 -3.77
CA ASP A 41 14.46 -12.45 -3.36
C ASP A 41 13.69 -11.78 -4.50
N ILE A 42 12.52 -11.22 -4.20
CA ILE A 42 11.69 -10.50 -5.18
C ILE A 42 12.37 -9.22 -5.69
N ARG A 43 13.38 -8.72 -4.96
CA ARG A 43 14.13 -7.52 -5.36
C ARG A 43 14.94 -7.75 -6.64
N GLU A 44 15.26 -9.00 -6.98
CA GLU A 44 15.94 -9.35 -8.23
C GLU A 44 15.02 -9.28 -9.47
N THR A 45 13.69 -9.23 -9.27
CA THR A 45 12.70 -9.14 -10.35
C THR A 45 11.96 -7.80 -10.40
N ILE A 46 12.30 -6.86 -9.52
CA ILE A 46 11.74 -5.52 -9.48
C ILE A 46 12.80 -4.53 -9.96
N ALA A 47 12.47 -3.68 -10.95
CA ALA A 47 13.44 -2.77 -11.56
C ALA A 47 14.07 -1.77 -10.56
N PHE A 48 13.28 -1.25 -9.62
CA PHE A 48 13.72 -0.27 -8.62
C PHE A 48 13.23 -0.67 -7.22
N PRO A 49 13.83 -1.71 -6.61
CA PRO A 49 13.38 -2.23 -5.34
C PRO A 49 13.67 -1.24 -4.21
N LYS A 50 12.85 -1.31 -3.15
CA LYS A 50 13.12 -0.57 -1.91
C LYS A 50 13.97 -1.43 -0.96
N THR A 51 14.67 -0.78 -0.04
CA THR A 51 15.40 -1.45 1.04
C THR A 51 14.44 -1.99 2.10
N LYS A 52 14.97 -2.75 3.07
CA LYS A 52 14.21 -3.23 4.22
C LYS A 52 13.65 -2.09 5.10
N SER A 53 14.27 -0.92 5.07
CA SER A 53 13.82 0.30 5.75
C SER A 53 12.88 1.15 4.87
N ALA A 54 12.31 0.57 3.81
CA ALA A 54 11.41 1.23 2.86
C ALA A 54 12.02 2.46 2.13
N THR A 55 13.34 2.51 1.99
CA THR A 55 14.03 3.59 1.27
C THR A 55 14.37 3.19 -0.17
N ASP A 56 14.36 4.17 -1.07
CA ASP A 56 14.89 4.07 -2.41
C ASP A 56 16.30 4.69 -2.44
N LEU A 57 17.32 3.86 -2.66
CA LEU A 57 18.70 4.33 -2.67
C LEU A 57 19.05 5.07 -3.96
N MET A 58 18.35 4.81 -5.07
CA MET A 58 18.63 5.45 -6.35
C MET A 58 18.11 6.89 -6.37
N THR A 59 16.91 7.11 -5.82
CA THR A 59 16.24 8.42 -5.84
C THR A 59 16.35 9.19 -4.53
N GLY A 60 16.79 8.54 -3.45
CA GLY A 60 16.86 9.15 -2.12
C GLY A 60 15.49 9.34 -1.45
N ALA A 61 14.49 8.53 -1.84
CA ALA A 61 13.15 8.58 -1.26
C ALA A 61 13.00 7.65 -0.04
N PRO A 62 12.07 7.92 0.89
CA PRO A 62 11.27 9.14 1.01
C PRO A 62 12.13 10.36 1.38
N SER A 63 11.69 11.55 0.97
CA SER A 63 12.34 12.81 1.28
C SER A 63 11.36 13.79 1.94
N PRO A 64 11.85 14.80 2.69
CA PRO A 64 11.00 15.87 3.21
C PRO A 64 10.30 16.64 2.08
N VAL A 65 9.12 17.16 2.39
CA VAL A 65 8.33 18.02 1.48
C VAL A 65 8.26 19.43 2.05
N ASP A 66 8.13 20.43 1.17
CA ASP A 66 7.98 21.83 1.56
C ASP A 66 6.66 22.10 2.27
N GLN A 67 6.67 23.06 3.20
CA GLN A 67 5.48 23.46 3.96
C GLN A 67 4.34 23.91 3.05
N ALA A 68 4.65 24.62 1.95
CA ALA A 68 3.64 25.08 1.00
C ALA A 68 2.81 23.92 0.39
N ALA A 69 3.42 22.76 0.16
CA ALA A 69 2.71 21.59 -0.35
C ALA A 69 1.79 20.96 0.73
N LEU A 70 2.23 20.98 2.00
CA LEU A 70 1.43 20.51 3.13
C LEU A 70 0.22 21.42 3.37
N ASP A 71 0.40 22.73 3.24
CA ASP A 71 -0.66 23.72 3.45
C ASP A 71 -1.81 23.54 2.43
N VAL A 72 -1.47 23.24 1.16
CA VAL A 72 -2.45 22.99 0.10
C VAL A 72 -3.35 21.78 0.41
N VAL A 73 -2.82 20.76 1.10
CA VAL A 73 -3.58 19.57 1.49
C VAL A 73 -4.08 19.62 2.94
N GLY A 74 -3.88 20.74 3.65
CA GLY A 74 -4.33 20.94 5.03
C GLY A 74 -3.66 20.04 6.05
N LEU A 75 -2.39 19.64 5.81
CA LEU A 75 -1.64 18.76 6.70
C LEU A 75 -0.55 19.49 7.48
N THR A 76 -0.19 18.95 8.65
CA THR A 76 0.94 19.42 9.45
C THR A 76 1.67 18.22 10.04
N VAL A 77 2.99 18.19 9.92
CA VAL A 77 3.81 17.13 10.50
C VAL A 77 3.92 17.36 12.01
N LYS A 78 3.38 16.42 12.80
CA LYS A 78 3.57 16.41 14.26
C LYS A 78 4.98 15.92 14.58
N LYS A 79 5.67 16.60 15.50
CA LYS A 79 7.08 16.32 15.84
C LYS A 79 7.32 15.10 16.74
N ASP A 80 6.32 14.27 17.03
CA ASP A 80 6.50 13.08 17.87
C ASP A 80 5.81 11.85 17.26
N VAL A 81 6.54 11.15 16.39
CA VAL A 81 6.43 9.70 16.23
C VAL A 81 7.86 9.21 16.08
N ILE A 82 8.40 8.62 17.15
CA ILE A 82 9.68 7.90 17.15
C ILE A 82 9.64 6.92 15.97
N PRO A 83 10.58 6.97 15.00
CA PRO A 83 10.67 5.91 14.01
C PRO A 83 10.97 4.61 14.76
N ASN A 84 10.08 3.62 14.63
CA ASN A 84 10.27 2.29 15.18
C ASN A 84 11.64 1.75 14.73
N PRO A 85 12.46 1.15 15.60
CA PRO A 85 13.74 0.54 15.22
C PRO A 85 13.62 -0.46 14.06
#